data_AF-A0A2N2L7W4-F1
#
_entry.id   AF-A0A2N2L7W4-F1
#
_cell.length_a   1.000
_cell.length_b   1.000
_cell.length_c   1.000
_cell.angle_alpha   90.00
_cell.angle_beta   90.00
_cell.angle_gamma   90.00
#
_symmetry.space_group_name_H-M   'P 1'
#
loop_
_entity.id
_entity.type
_entity.pdbx_description
1 polymer ?
#
loop_
_entity_poly.entity_id
_entity_poly.type
_entity_poly.pdbx_seq_one_letter_code
_entity_poly.pdbx_strand_id
1 'polypeptide(L)'
;MIPIPVEIDAMLAIINLPKEMGDNGIFKEHKAIVMETIRTLILDNHYQDAIRNDYPDDDPFLISFRFGFCFLMLHSTCEFLNLKTLGEGIVKTVGLDQSATELLTGSEIDAFKANLELRALTGLRDYLNQHGQDRLYELKPRLPRVIRVGVI
;
A
#
# COMPACT_ATOMS: atom_id res chain seq x y z
N MET A 1 -12.96 -17.47 2.16
CA MET A 1 -11.57 -17.01 2.39
C MET A 1 -11.56 -15.96 3.47
N ILE A 2 -10.60 -16.00 4.40
CA ILE A 2 -10.37 -14.91 5.35
C ILE A 2 -9.76 -13.71 4.60
N PRO A 3 -10.23 -12.47 4.84
CA PRO A 3 -9.70 -11.29 4.15
C PRO A 3 -8.23 -10.97 4.43
N ILE A 4 -7.83 -10.92 5.70
CA ILE A 4 -6.44 -10.60 6.07
C ILE A 4 -5.98 -11.45 7.28
N PRO A 5 -4.69 -11.79 7.36
CA PRO A 5 -3.63 -11.47 6.41
C PRO A 5 -3.73 -12.27 5.11
N VAL A 6 -3.29 -11.68 4.01
CA VAL A 6 -3.17 -12.37 2.72
C VAL A 6 -1.89 -13.21 2.70
N GLU A 7 -1.97 -14.42 2.17
CA GLU A 7 -0.80 -15.28 1.95
C GLU A 7 0.21 -14.63 0.99
N ILE A 8 1.50 -14.85 1.23
CA ILE A 8 2.59 -14.14 0.54
C ILE A 8 2.50 -14.32 -0.98
N ASP A 9 2.30 -15.55 -1.48
CA ASP A 9 2.19 -15.80 -2.92
C ASP A 9 1.02 -15.05 -3.58
N ALA A 10 -0.12 -15.01 -2.89
CA ALA A 10 -1.30 -14.29 -3.37
C ALA A 10 -1.08 -12.77 -3.30
N MET A 11 -0.43 -12.28 -2.25
CA MET A 11 -0.05 -10.89 -2.12
C MET A 11 0.88 -10.47 -3.27
N LEU A 12 1.95 -11.22 -3.54
CA LEU A 12 2.90 -10.94 -4.63
C LEU A 12 2.18 -10.88 -5.98
N ALA A 13 1.26 -11.80 -6.26
CA ALA A 13 0.44 -11.77 -7.47
C ALA A 13 -0.44 -10.51 -7.55
N ILE A 14 -1.06 -10.09 -6.45
CA ILE A 14 -1.93 -8.88 -6.39
C ILE A 14 -1.13 -7.60 -6.64
N ILE A 15 0.08 -7.48 -6.07
CA ILE A 15 0.94 -6.29 -6.23
C ILE A 15 1.90 -6.40 -7.42
N ASN A 16 1.76 -7.44 -8.24
CA ASN A 16 2.55 -7.70 -9.43
C ASN A 16 4.07 -7.75 -9.16
N LEU A 17 4.47 -8.47 -8.10
CA LEU A 17 5.86 -8.78 -7.80
C LEU A 17 6.22 -10.23 -8.22
N PRO A 18 7.49 -10.51 -8.56
CA PRO A 18 7.96 -11.85 -8.88
C PRO A 18 7.74 -12.84 -7.71
N LYS A 19 7.35 -14.08 -8.02
CA LYS A 19 7.06 -15.11 -7.00
C LYS A 19 8.29 -15.46 -6.17
N GLU A 20 9.47 -15.36 -6.76
CA GLU A 20 10.77 -15.64 -6.13
C GLU A 20 11.06 -14.67 -4.97
N MET A 21 10.37 -13.52 -4.91
CA MET A 21 10.47 -12.62 -3.77
C MET A 21 9.80 -13.18 -2.50
N GLY A 22 9.00 -14.24 -2.60
CA GLY A 22 8.31 -14.85 -1.45
C GLY A 22 9.24 -15.39 -0.37
N ASP A 23 10.47 -15.76 -0.75
CA ASP A 23 11.51 -16.21 0.18
C ASP A 23 12.17 -15.07 0.96
N ASN A 24 11.86 -13.81 0.62
CA ASN A 24 12.39 -12.66 1.35
C ASN A 24 11.69 -12.51 2.71
N GLY A 25 12.47 -12.72 3.79
CA GLY A 25 11.99 -12.64 5.17
C GLY A 25 11.34 -11.30 5.55
N ILE A 26 11.61 -10.22 4.80
CA ILE A 26 11.05 -8.89 5.07
C ILE A 26 9.51 -8.90 5.06
N PHE A 27 8.88 -9.68 4.18
CA PHE A 27 7.41 -9.74 4.12
C PHE A 27 6.84 -10.39 5.38
N LYS A 28 7.55 -11.37 5.96
CA LYS A 28 7.14 -12.01 7.21
C LYS A 28 7.28 -11.06 8.39
N GLU A 29 8.35 -10.27 8.44
CA GLU A 29 8.61 -9.29 9.50
C GLU A 29 7.58 -8.15 9.47
N HIS A 30 7.29 -7.60 8.29
CA HIS A 30 6.39 -6.47 8.13
C HIS A 30 4.91 -6.85 8.22
N LYS A 31 4.55 -8.13 8.08
CA LYS A 31 3.17 -8.62 8.23
C LYS A 31 2.55 -8.18 9.55
N ALA A 32 3.26 -8.33 10.68
CA ALA A 32 2.74 -7.93 11.99
C ALA A 32 2.55 -6.41 12.10
N ILE A 33 3.48 -5.64 11.55
CA ILE A 33 3.42 -4.16 11.53
C ILE A 33 2.22 -3.69 10.73
N VAL A 34 1.98 -4.30 9.56
CA VAL A 34 0.84 -3.97 8.70
C VAL A 34 -0.48 -4.38 9.34
N MET A 35 -0.56 -5.56 9.97
CA MET A 35 -1.75 -5.97 10.70
C MET A 35 -2.10 -4.99 11.83
N GLU A 36 -1.08 -4.50 12.55
CA GLU A 36 -1.26 -3.49 13.60
C GLU A 36 -1.68 -2.14 13.00
N THR A 37 -1.10 -1.75 11.87
CA THR A 37 -1.48 -0.52 11.16
C THR A 37 -2.94 -0.56 10.72
N ILE A 38 -3.40 -1.68 10.17
CA ILE A 38 -4.82 -1.84 9.80
C ILE A 38 -5.70 -1.79 11.05
N ARG A 39 -5.29 -2.44 12.15
CA ARG A 39 -6.02 -2.43 13.42
C ARG A 39 -6.23 -1.01 13.96
N THR A 40 -5.27 -0.10 13.80
CA THR A 40 -5.40 1.29 14.28
C THR A 40 -6.24 2.18 13.36
N LEU A 41 -6.40 1.82 12.09
CA LEU A 41 -7.10 2.64 11.08
C LEU A 41 -8.56 2.20 10.86
N ILE A 42 -8.90 0.96 11.21
CA ILE A 42 -10.20 0.33 10.94
C ILE A 42 -11.06 0.30 12.20
N LEU A 43 -12.40 0.30 12.03
CA LEU A 43 -13.33 0.04 13.12
C LEU A 43 -13.17 -1.40 13.65
N ASP A 44 -13.13 -1.57 14.97
CA ASP A 44 -12.77 -2.86 15.58
C ASP A 44 -13.65 -4.02 15.08
N ASN A 45 -14.97 -3.83 14.95
CA ASN A 45 -15.87 -4.86 14.42
C ASN A 45 -15.44 -5.36 13.03
N HIS A 46 -15.12 -4.45 12.10
CA HIS A 46 -14.69 -4.81 10.76
C HIS A 46 -13.29 -5.44 10.76
N TYR A 47 -12.40 -5.00 11.65
CA TYR A 47 -11.10 -5.64 11.81
C TYR A 47 -11.24 -7.08 12.32
N GLN A 48 -12.06 -7.32 13.35
CA GLN A 48 -12.30 -8.67 13.88
C GLN A 48 -12.94 -9.57 12.82
N ASP A 49 -13.90 -9.06 12.04
CA ASP A 49 -14.53 -9.83 10.96
C ASP A 49 -13.50 -10.22 9.89
N ALA A 50 -12.63 -9.27 9.50
CA ALA A 50 -11.65 -9.45 8.45
C ALA A 50 -10.52 -10.45 8.77
N ILE A 51 -10.32 -10.81 10.05
CA ILE A 51 -9.30 -11.78 10.47
C ILE A 51 -9.89 -13.15 10.90
N ARG A 52 -11.21 -13.27 11.01
CA ARG A 52 -11.88 -14.46 11.58
C ARG A 52 -12.85 -15.13 10.63
N ASN A 53 -13.52 -14.38 9.78
CA ASN A 53 -14.64 -14.89 9.00
C ASN A 53 -14.25 -15.16 7.55
N ASP A 54 -14.78 -16.27 7.02
CA ASP A 54 -14.67 -16.60 5.62
C ASP A 54 -15.75 -15.87 4.81
N TYR A 55 -15.32 -15.23 3.71
CA TYR A 55 -16.20 -14.60 2.73
C TYR A 55 -16.07 -15.28 1.35
N PRO A 56 -17.12 -15.19 0.50
CA PRO A 56 -17.03 -15.55 -0.92
C PRO A 56 -15.94 -14.78 -1.65
N ASP A 57 -15.34 -15.40 -2.67
CA ASP A 57 -14.19 -14.83 -3.40
C ASP A 57 -14.50 -13.50 -4.12
N ASP A 58 -15.76 -13.28 -4.47
CA ASP A 58 -16.28 -12.08 -5.13
C ASP A 58 -16.87 -11.05 -4.17
N ASP A 59 -16.82 -11.30 -2.86
CA ASP A 59 -17.35 -10.39 -1.85
C ASP A 59 -16.56 -9.07 -1.80
N PRO A 60 -17.21 -7.90 -1.93
CA PRO A 60 -16.54 -6.61 -1.89
C PRO A 60 -15.76 -6.34 -0.60
N PHE A 61 -16.21 -6.86 0.55
CA PHE A 61 -15.51 -6.75 1.83
C PHE A 61 -14.18 -7.52 1.77
N LEU A 62 -14.23 -8.77 1.29
CA LEU A 62 -13.04 -9.59 1.09
C LEU A 62 -12.03 -8.88 0.19
N ILE A 63 -12.49 -8.42 -0.97
CA ILE A 63 -11.66 -7.76 -1.97
C ILE A 63 -11.00 -6.51 -1.38
N SER A 64 -11.78 -5.65 -0.72
CA SER A 64 -11.30 -4.39 -0.15
C SER A 64 -10.18 -4.61 0.87
N PHE A 65 -10.37 -5.55 1.80
CA PHE A 65 -9.37 -5.86 2.82
C PHE A 65 -8.12 -6.52 2.26
N ARG A 66 -8.27 -7.45 1.29
CA ARG A 66 -7.12 -8.07 0.62
C ARG A 66 -6.26 -7.03 -0.09
N PHE A 67 -6.87 -6.14 -0.88
CA PHE A 67 -6.14 -5.08 -1.58
C PHE A 67 -5.52 -4.07 -0.61
N GLY A 68 -6.27 -3.66 0.43
CA GLY A 68 -5.76 -2.77 1.48
C GLY A 68 -4.51 -3.32 2.15
N PHE A 69 -4.53 -4.58 2.57
CA PHE A 69 -3.36 -5.26 3.14
C PHE A 69 -2.21 -5.36 2.15
N CYS A 70 -2.46 -5.74 0.90
CA CYS A 70 -1.42 -5.88 -0.11
C CYS A 70 -0.71 -4.55 -0.41
N PHE A 71 -1.46 -3.45 -0.53
CA PHE A 71 -0.87 -2.12 -0.72
C PHE A 71 -0.09 -1.65 0.50
N LEU A 72 -0.58 -1.88 1.71
CA LEU A 72 0.14 -1.54 2.94
C LEU A 72 1.39 -2.38 3.16
N MET A 73 1.36 -3.66 2.75
CA MET A 73 2.56 -4.51 2.71
C MET A 73 3.62 -3.91 1.79
N LEU A 74 3.27 -3.58 0.55
CA LEU A 74 4.22 -2.96 -0.37
C LEU A 74 4.72 -1.61 0.14
N HIS A 75 3.82 -0.77 0.68
CA HIS A 75 4.18 0.50 1.31
C HIS A 75 5.21 0.32 2.43
N SER A 76 5.04 -0.72 3.25
CA SER A 76 5.91 -1.01 4.39
C SER A 76 7.25 -1.59 3.98
N THR A 77 7.30 -2.36 2.87
CA THR A 77 8.51 -3.09 2.45
C THR A 77 9.28 -2.46 1.29
N CYS A 78 8.71 -1.50 0.55
CA CYS A 78 9.30 -1.04 -0.72
C CYS A 78 10.71 -0.45 -0.58
N GLU A 79 11.04 0.16 0.56
CA GLU A 79 12.39 0.67 0.84
C GLU A 79 13.40 -0.47 0.98
N PHE A 80 12.99 -1.61 1.54
CA PHE A 80 13.84 -2.78 1.78
C PHE A 80 14.01 -3.66 0.55
N LEU A 81 13.01 -3.68 -0.34
CA LEU A 81 13.10 -4.38 -1.62
C LEU A 81 14.22 -3.80 -2.51
N ASN A 82 14.64 -2.55 -2.26
CA ASN A 82 15.72 -1.86 -2.98
C ASN A 82 17.10 -1.95 -2.29
N LEU A 83 17.26 -2.63 -1.14
CA LEU A 83 18.52 -2.58 -0.37
C LEU A 83 19.60 -3.57 -0.82
N LYS A 84 19.31 -4.51 -1.73
CA LYS A 84 20.35 -5.39 -2.32
C LYS A 84 21.21 -4.68 -3.37
N THR A 85 20.91 -3.41 -3.64
CA THR A 85 21.46 -2.66 -4.75
C THR A 85 21.84 -1.27 -4.24
N LEU A 86 22.97 -1.20 -3.53
CA LEU A 86 23.72 0.05 -3.40
C LEU A 86 24.05 0.55 -4.82
N GLY A 87 23.15 1.33 -5.42
CA GLY A 87 23.22 1.78 -6.82
C GLY A 87 22.10 1.31 -7.76
N GLU A 88 21.07 0.59 -7.29
CA GLU A 88 19.85 0.32 -8.08
C GLU A 88 18.60 0.61 -7.24
N GLY A 89 17.83 1.61 -7.61
CA GLY A 89 16.50 1.88 -7.08
C GLY A 89 15.43 1.26 -7.97
N ILE A 90 14.17 1.65 -7.75
CA ILE A 90 13.07 1.21 -8.60
C ILE A 90 13.31 1.74 -10.02
N VAL A 91 13.44 0.82 -10.98
CA VAL A 91 13.69 1.13 -12.38
C VAL A 91 12.52 1.95 -12.93
N LYS A 92 12.80 3.20 -13.29
CA LYS A 92 11.84 4.12 -13.90
C LYS A 92 11.66 3.82 -15.38
N THR A 93 12.76 3.58 -16.08
CA THR A 93 12.83 3.25 -17.51
C THR A 93 14.09 2.41 -17.77
N VAL A 94 14.01 1.50 -18.74
CA VAL A 94 15.18 0.79 -19.28
C VAL A 94 15.46 1.41 -20.66
N GLY A 95 16.63 2.01 -20.84
CA GLY A 95 17.06 2.46 -22.17
C GLY A 95 17.16 1.30 -23.16
N LEU A 96 16.96 1.54 -24.46
CA LEU A 96 17.01 0.53 -25.53
C LEU A 96 18.27 -0.35 -25.49
N ASP A 97 19.36 0.14 -24.90
CA ASP A 97 20.67 -0.50 -24.91
C ASP A 97 21.14 -0.97 -23.50
N GLN A 98 20.26 -1.02 -22.49
CA GLN A 98 20.59 -1.34 -21.08
C GLN A 98 21.67 -0.45 -20.41
N SER A 99 22.08 0.65 -21.05
CA SER A 99 23.20 1.51 -20.61
C SER A 99 22.83 2.55 -19.56
N ALA A 100 21.54 2.78 -19.31
CA ALA A 100 21.04 3.69 -18.29
C ALA A 100 19.82 3.09 -17.58
N THR A 101 19.99 2.80 -16.29
CA THR A 101 18.90 2.46 -15.37
C THR A 101 18.62 3.71 -14.55
N GLU A 102 17.49 4.39 -14.82
CA GLU A 102 17.05 5.51 -13.98
C GLU A 102 16.34 4.97 -12.74
N LEU A 103 16.74 5.48 -11.58
CA LEU A 103 16.21 5.08 -10.28
C LEU A 103 15.26 6.14 -9.77
N LEU A 104 14.25 5.73 -9.00
CA LEU A 104 13.45 6.69 -8.25
C LEU A 104 14.34 7.41 -7.22
N THR A 105 14.27 8.74 -7.24
CA THR A 105 14.78 9.63 -6.20
C THR A 105 14.04 9.39 -4.87
N GLY A 106 14.62 9.83 -3.75
CA GLY A 106 13.94 9.74 -2.44
C GLY A 106 12.55 10.36 -2.45
N SER A 107 12.38 11.53 -3.10
CA SER A 107 11.06 12.17 -3.26
C SER A 107 10.08 11.35 -4.10
N GLU A 108 10.56 10.62 -5.11
CA GLU A 108 9.69 9.75 -5.92
C GLU A 108 9.30 8.48 -5.13
N ILE A 109 10.19 7.95 -4.28
CA ILE A 109 9.87 6.86 -3.34
C ILE A 109 8.81 7.31 -2.34
N ASP A 110 8.96 8.49 -1.75
CA ASP A 110 7.97 9.05 -0.82
C ASP A 110 6.60 9.24 -1.48
N ALA A 111 6.58 9.79 -2.69
CA ALA A 111 5.34 9.95 -3.47
C ALA A 111 4.71 8.60 -3.84
N PHE A 112 5.53 7.60 -4.20
CA PHE A 112 5.07 6.25 -4.48
C PHE A 112 4.45 5.61 -3.22
N LYS A 113 5.12 5.71 -2.07
CA LYS A 113 4.60 5.25 -0.77
C LYS A 113 3.28 5.91 -0.41
N ALA A 114 3.19 7.24 -0.53
CA ALA A 114 1.96 7.98 -0.26
C ALA A 114 0.80 7.52 -1.18
N ASN A 115 1.09 7.22 -2.45
CA ASN A 115 0.09 6.69 -3.38
C ASN A 115 -0.38 5.28 -3.01
N LEU A 116 0.51 4.40 -2.53
CA LEU A 116 0.13 3.06 -2.05
C LEU A 116 -0.79 3.16 -0.84
N GLU A 117 -0.43 4.00 0.13
CA GLU A 117 -1.25 4.24 1.32
C GLU A 117 -2.61 4.84 0.94
N LEU A 118 -2.64 5.84 0.06
CA LEU A 118 -3.88 6.45 -0.44
C LEU A 118 -4.80 5.42 -1.11
N ARG A 119 -4.25 4.52 -1.93
CA ARG A 119 -5.03 3.45 -2.58
C ARG A 119 -5.59 2.46 -1.55
N ALA A 120 -4.79 2.07 -0.56
CA ALA A 120 -5.24 1.19 0.51
C ALA A 120 -6.42 1.80 1.29
N LEU A 121 -6.26 3.05 1.76
CA LEU A 121 -7.29 3.72 2.55
C LEU A 121 -8.53 4.09 1.72
N THR A 122 -8.37 4.34 0.42
CA THR A 122 -9.52 4.57 -0.47
C THR A 122 -10.34 3.28 -0.63
N GLY A 123 -9.71 2.12 -0.77
CA GLY A 123 -10.41 0.83 -0.84
C GLY A 123 -11.07 0.44 0.49
N LEU A 124 -10.47 0.85 1.61
CA LEU A 124 -10.98 0.57 2.95
C LEU A 124 -11.96 1.64 3.48
N ARG A 125 -12.30 2.65 2.68
CA ARG A 125 -12.93 3.90 3.13
C ARG A 125 -14.17 3.70 4.00
N ASP A 126 -15.00 2.72 3.68
CA ASP A 126 -16.26 2.47 4.37
C ASP A 126 -16.09 1.74 5.71
N TYR A 127 -14.86 1.29 6.02
CA TYR A 127 -14.50 0.54 7.23
C TYR A 127 -13.56 1.30 8.15
N LEU A 128 -13.03 2.45 7.71
CA LEU A 128 -12.11 3.28 8.48
C LEU A 128 -12.80 3.86 9.72
N ASN A 129 -12.05 3.89 10.83
CA ASN A 129 -12.41 4.68 11.99
C ASN A 129 -12.04 6.17 11.77
N GLN A 130 -12.27 7.03 12.76
CA GLN A 130 -11.97 8.46 12.63
C GLN A 130 -10.50 8.74 12.29
N HIS A 131 -9.56 8.04 12.94
CA HIS A 131 -8.13 8.20 12.67
C HIS A 131 -7.78 7.80 11.22
N GLY A 132 -8.38 6.72 10.72
CA GLY A 132 -8.24 6.30 9.33
C GLY A 132 -8.81 7.33 8.34
N GLN A 133 -9.97 7.91 8.63
CA GLN A 133 -10.56 8.96 7.80
C GLN A 133 -9.69 10.23 7.77
N ASP A 134 -9.15 10.63 8.92
CA ASP A 134 -8.24 11.78 9.03
C ASP A 134 -6.97 11.54 8.22
N ARG A 135 -6.37 10.35 8.32
CA ARG A 135 -5.20 9.96 7.53
C ARG A 135 -5.49 9.97 6.04
N LEU A 136 -6.63 9.43 5.61
CA LEU A 136 -7.07 9.46 4.21
C LEU A 136 -7.25 10.91 3.72
N TYR A 137 -7.74 11.81 4.57
CA TYR A 137 -7.89 13.22 4.23
C TYR A 137 -6.53 13.93 4.05
N GLU A 138 -5.55 13.62 4.90
CA GLU A 138 -4.19 14.17 4.81
C GLU A 138 -3.46 13.74 3.53
N LEU A 139 -3.66 12.50 3.08
CA LEU A 139 -3.02 11.95 1.89
C LEU A 139 -3.58 12.50 0.58
N LYS A 140 -4.80 13.04 0.57
CA LYS A 140 -5.41 13.57 -0.65
C LYS A 140 -4.69 14.86 -1.08
N PRO A 141 -4.24 14.94 -2.34
CA PRO A 141 -3.64 16.17 -2.86
C PRO A 141 -4.62 17.34 -2.70
N ARG A 142 -4.22 18.37 -1.96
CA ARG A 142 -5.00 19.60 -1.87
C ARG A 142 -4.92 20.29 -3.23
N LEU A 143 -6.05 20.45 -3.92
CA LEU A 143 -6.11 21.35 -5.06
C LEU A 143 -5.65 22.75 -4.58
N PRO A 144 -4.80 23.46 -5.35
CA PRO A 144 -4.45 24.83 -5.01
C PRO A 144 -5.75 25.63 -4.85
N ARG A 145 -5.95 26.26 -3.69
CA ARG A 145 -7.08 27.18 -3.52
C ARG A 145 -6.93 28.27 -4.58
N VAL A 146 -7.89 28.39 -5.49
CA VAL A 146 -7.96 29.54 -6.41
C VAL A 146 -8.18 30.78 -5.54
N ILE A 147 -7.11 31.50 -5.24
CA ILE A 147 -7.18 32.80 -4.57
C ILE A 147 -7.79 33.75 -5.61
N ARG A 148 -9.09 33.99 -5.54
CA ARG A 148 -9.71 35.10 -6.25
C ARG A 148 -9.25 36.38 -5.56
N VAL A 149 -8.17 36.98 -6.05
CA VAL A 149 -7.81 38.34 -5.69
C VAL A 149 -8.90 39.23 -6.30
N GLY A 150 -9.81 39.73 -5.46
CA GLY A 150 -10.73 40.78 -5.86
C GLY A 150 -9.91 42.02 -6.22
N VAL A 151 -9.98 42.43 -7.48
CA VAL A 151 -9.50 43.75 -7.90
C VAL A 151 -10.49 44.75 -7.31
N ILE A 152 -10.02 45.56 -6.36
CA ILE A 152 -10.72 46.74 -5.83
C ILE A 152 -10.30 47.95 -6.67
#